data_AF-G8SJ56-F1
#
_entry.id   AF-G8SJ56-F1
#
_cell.length_a   1.000
_cell.length_b   1.000
_cell.length_c   1.000
_cell.angle_alpha   90.00
_cell.angle_beta   90.00
_cell.angle_gamma   90.00
#
_symmetry.space_group_name_H-M   'P 1'
#
loop_
_entity.id
_entity.type
_entity.pdbx_description
1 polymer ?
#
loop_
_entity_poly.entity_id
_entity_poly.type
_entity_poly.pdbx_seq_one_letter_code
_entity_poly.pdbx_strand_id
1 'polypeptide(L)'
;MRTGAAAGHRGYFHETAFYDSDEAFLSTIVPFFTAGLEAGEPVVAAFAATNQNLIHDVFGDDSGIRYLGGEAQYLRPASAIRTYRELFGRYAAAGVQQIRVAGDVPHPGVGVPWDSWRRYEAAVNHAYDEFPVWGVCPYDTRTAPDHVIAEVRRTHPHIAHAGGHAANPAFEDPVGLLLAHRSDHWCDPLEQQPPHLELLDPGSGPARGSVAALAGDLLTAEDHAGLLVAVSEAVTNAEKHGRAPVVLRAWAGPRRVVVTVTDSGDGPTDPFAGLLAKRDAPSGGLGLWISHQVCGYVGLQSAPGAFTIRLLAGDLPA
;
A
#
# COMPACT_ATOMS: atom_id res chain seq x y z
N MET A 1 -10.32 27.97 3.94
CA MET A 1 -8.89 28.15 3.60
C MET A 1 -8.09 27.12 4.39
N ARG A 2 -6.98 26.62 3.86
CA ARG A 2 -6.12 25.66 4.57
C ARG A 2 -5.46 26.31 5.79
N THR A 3 -5.37 25.57 6.89
CA THR A 3 -4.76 26.04 8.17
C THR A 3 -3.44 25.35 8.45
N GLY A 4 -2.65 25.91 9.39
CA GLY A 4 -1.37 25.37 9.86
C GLY A 4 -0.28 25.32 8.78
N ALA A 5 0.62 24.33 8.85
CA ALA A 5 1.75 24.19 7.92
C ALA A 5 1.31 23.96 6.46
N ALA A 6 0.13 23.37 6.25
CA ALA A 6 -0.45 23.19 4.93
C ALA A 6 -1.10 24.46 4.36
N ALA A 7 -1.08 25.59 5.07
CA ALA A 7 -1.61 26.85 4.58
C ALA A 7 -0.89 27.28 3.29
N GLY A 8 -1.67 27.55 2.24
CA GLY A 8 -1.13 27.89 0.91
C GLY A 8 -0.66 26.69 0.07
N HIS A 9 -0.59 25.49 0.64
CA HIS A 9 -0.25 24.26 -0.10
C HIS A 9 -1.42 23.81 -0.99
N ARG A 10 -1.11 23.38 -2.21
CA ARG A 10 -2.09 22.75 -3.11
C ARG A 10 -1.85 21.25 -3.14
N GLY A 11 -2.95 20.49 -3.15
CA GLY A 11 -2.89 19.03 -3.17
C GLY A 11 -2.48 18.43 -1.84
N TYR A 12 -1.74 17.32 -1.87
CA TYR A 12 -1.48 16.53 -0.68
C TYR A 12 -0.27 17.08 0.09
N PHE A 13 -0.50 17.51 1.34
CA PHE A 13 0.57 17.84 2.27
C PHE A 13 0.92 16.57 3.03
N HIS A 14 1.90 15.84 2.50
CA HIS A 14 2.34 14.56 3.03
C HIS A 14 3.50 14.75 4.00
N GLU A 15 3.31 14.31 5.24
CA GLU A 15 4.21 14.57 6.35
C GLU A 15 4.43 13.28 7.15
N THR A 16 5.67 13.02 7.58
CA THR A 16 5.97 11.93 8.51
C THR A 16 6.33 12.47 9.88
N ALA A 17 6.15 11.66 10.92
CA ALA A 17 6.66 11.93 12.26
C ALA A 17 7.40 10.69 12.78
N PHE A 18 8.42 10.88 13.63
CA PHE A 18 9.14 9.79 14.28
C PHE A 18 9.00 9.94 15.79
N TYR A 19 8.59 8.87 16.47
CA TYR A 19 8.38 8.88 17.92
C TYR A 19 9.01 7.64 18.56
N ASP A 20 9.37 7.73 19.84
CA ASP A 20 10.02 6.67 20.62
C ASP A 20 9.23 6.28 21.88
N SER A 21 8.06 6.88 22.08
CA SER A 21 7.22 6.72 23.26
C SER A 21 5.78 7.16 22.95
N ASP A 22 4.84 6.65 23.75
CA ASP A 22 3.42 6.98 23.63
C ASP A 22 3.18 8.47 23.92
N GLU A 23 3.96 9.06 24.83
CA GLU A 23 3.98 10.49 25.11
C GLU A 23 4.43 11.31 23.88
N ALA A 24 5.51 10.88 23.21
CA ALA A 24 5.99 11.53 22.00
C ALA A 24 4.97 11.41 20.84
N PHE A 25 4.33 10.25 20.70
CA PHE A 25 3.22 10.05 19.76
C PHE A 25 2.07 11.03 20.02
N LEU A 26 1.57 11.09 21.25
CA LEU A 26 0.48 11.99 21.64
C LEU A 26 0.86 13.46 21.49
N SER A 27 2.12 13.83 21.79
CA SER A 27 2.63 15.19 21.60
C SER A 27 2.57 15.67 20.14
N THR A 28 2.58 14.73 19.19
CA THR A 28 2.43 15.03 17.76
C THR A 28 0.96 15.02 17.32
N ILE A 29 0.23 13.98 17.70
CA ILE A 29 -1.14 13.74 17.19
C ILE A 29 -2.18 14.63 17.85
N VAL A 30 -2.10 14.84 19.17
CA VAL A 30 -3.13 15.60 19.90
C VAL A 30 -3.23 17.05 19.40
N PRO A 31 -2.13 17.83 19.28
CA PRO A 31 -2.22 19.19 18.74
C PRO A 31 -2.71 19.22 17.29
N PHE A 32 -2.31 18.23 16.48
CA PHE A 32 -2.72 18.13 15.08
C PHE A 32 -4.22 17.91 14.94
N PHE A 33 -4.82 17.04 15.76
CA PHE A 33 -6.26 16.76 15.76
C PHE A 33 -7.06 17.89 16.40
N THR A 34 -6.65 18.41 17.56
CA THR A 34 -7.31 19.54 18.22
C THR A 34 -7.43 20.74 17.29
N ALA A 35 -6.34 21.13 16.62
CA ALA A 35 -6.37 22.25 15.68
C ALA A 35 -7.28 22.00 14.47
N GLY A 36 -7.44 20.75 14.03
CA GLY A 36 -8.40 20.39 12.98
C GLY A 36 -9.84 20.54 13.43
N LEU A 37 -10.17 20.01 14.62
CA LEU A 37 -11.50 20.09 15.21
C LEU A 37 -11.90 21.55 15.48
N GLU A 38 -11.01 22.36 16.06
CA GLU A 38 -11.24 23.79 16.30
C GLU A 38 -11.44 24.58 15.00
N ALA A 39 -10.76 24.20 13.93
CA ALA A 39 -10.91 24.80 12.61
C ALA A 39 -12.15 24.29 11.83
N GLY A 40 -12.89 23.31 12.37
CA GLY A 40 -14.00 22.65 11.69
C GLY A 40 -13.57 21.80 10.48
N GLU A 41 -12.31 21.36 10.45
CA GLU A 41 -11.76 20.48 9.41
C GLU A 41 -12.10 19.02 9.75
N PRO A 42 -12.51 18.18 8.78
CA PRO A 42 -12.67 16.75 9.04
C PRO A 42 -11.35 16.13 9.51
N VAL A 43 -11.40 15.47 10.67
CA VAL A 43 -10.28 14.74 11.27
C VAL A 43 -10.52 13.24 11.14
N VAL A 44 -9.55 12.53 10.58
CA VAL A 44 -9.59 11.09 10.33
C VAL A 44 -8.40 10.44 11.02
N ALA A 45 -8.69 9.42 11.84
CA ALA A 45 -7.69 8.66 12.58
C ALA A 45 -7.73 7.20 12.10
N ALA A 46 -6.64 6.74 11.50
CA ALA A 46 -6.49 5.35 11.04
C ALA A 46 -5.31 4.73 11.76
N PHE A 47 -5.56 4.06 12.87
CA PHE A 47 -4.49 3.52 13.71
C PHE A 47 -4.76 2.06 14.03
N ALA A 48 -3.71 1.30 14.30
CA ALA A 48 -3.83 0.01 14.97
C ALA A 48 -4.41 0.21 16.38
N ALA A 49 -4.97 -0.85 16.95
CA ALA A 49 -5.73 -0.78 18.21
C ALA A 49 -4.99 -0.05 19.34
N THR A 50 -3.67 -0.28 19.48
CA THR A 50 -2.85 0.37 20.50
C THR A 50 -2.87 1.90 20.39
N ASN A 51 -2.49 2.45 19.23
CA ASN A 51 -2.45 3.89 19.00
C ASN A 51 -3.86 4.50 18.97
N GLN A 52 -4.85 3.75 18.46
CA GLN A 52 -6.24 4.19 18.45
C GLN A 52 -6.79 4.34 19.88
N ASN A 53 -6.46 3.43 20.80
CA ASN A 53 -6.86 3.52 22.20
C ASN A 53 -6.23 4.74 22.89
N LEU A 54 -4.95 5.04 22.63
CA LEU A 54 -4.29 6.24 23.16
C LEU A 54 -4.99 7.53 22.72
N ILE A 55 -5.43 7.61 21.46
CA ILE A 55 -6.19 8.75 20.96
C ILE A 55 -7.58 8.80 21.61
N HIS A 56 -8.24 7.66 21.76
CA HIS A 56 -9.55 7.55 22.39
C HIS A 56 -9.53 8.02 23.85
N ASP A 57 -8.53 7.62 24.62
CA ASP A 57 -8.37 8.03 26.03
C ASP A 57 -8.26 9.56 26.19
N VAL A 58 -7.72 10.25 25.19
CA VAL A 58 -7.56 11.72 25.20
C VAL A 58 -8.82 12.44 24.73
N PHE A 59 -9.45 11.98 23.64
CA PHE A 59 -10.51 12.71 22.95
C PHE A 59 -11.93 12.24 23.30
N GLY A 60 -12.09 10.98 23.70
CA GLY A 60 -13.38 10.34 23.93
C GLY A 60 -14.17 10.02 22.64
N ASP A 61 -15.31 9.34 22.83
CA ASP A 61 -16.18 8.86 21.75
C ASP A 61 -16.83 9.98 20.93
N ASP A 62 -17.21 11.07 21.57
CA ASP A 62 -17.96 12.18 20.94
C ASP A 62 -17.06 13.31 20.39
N SER A 63 -15.80 12.99 20.11
CA SER A 63 -14.77 13.95 19.67
C SER A 63 -14.97 14.51 18.26
N GLY A 64 -15.86 13.92 17.46
CA GLY A 64 -16.01 14.25 16.04
C GLY A 64 -14.87 13.70 15.15
N ILE A 65 -13.92 12.95 15.72
CA ILE A 65 -12.88 12.24 14.98
C ILE A 65 -13.51 11.03 14.27
N ARG A 66 -13.24 10.90 12.98
CA ARG A 66 -13.62 9.71 12.22
C ARG A 66 -12.56 8.64 12.38
N TYR A 67 -12.84 7.63 13.20
CA TYR A 67 -12.00 6.45 13.32
C TYR A 67 -12.20 5.48 12.16
N LEU A 68 -11.08 5.04 11.62
CA LEU A 68 -10.94 4.17 10.48
C LEU A 68 -10.29 2.88 10.99
N GLY A 69 -11.07 1.79 11.03
CA GLY A 69 -10.61 0.53 11.65
C GLY A 69 -9.34 -0.02 10.99
N GLY A 70 -8.25 -0.11 11.77
CA GLY A 70 -6.92 -0.46 11.27
C GLY A 70 -6.83 -1.86 10.64
N GLU A 71 -7.48 -2.87 11.21
CA GLU A 71 -7.31 -4.27 10.77
C GLU A 71 -7.73 -4.53 9.31
N ALA A 72 -8.74 -3.81 8.80
CA ALA A 72 -9.19 -3.96 7.42
C ALA A 72 -8.46 -3.04 6.43
N GLN A 73 -7.85 -1.95 6.90
CA GLN A 73 -7.20 -0.95 6.04
C GLN A 73 -5.76 -1.30 5.71
N TYR A 74 -5.13 -2.12 6.55
CA TYR A 74 -3.71 -2.41 6.49
C TYR A 74 -3.34 -3.76 5.86
N LEU A 75 -4.30 -4.44 5.24
CA LEU A 75 -4.01 -5.68 4.52
C LEU A 75 -3.42 -5.42 3.13
N ARG A 76 -3.86 -4.36 2.43
CA ARG A 76 -3.57 -4.18 1.00
C ARG A 76 -3.40 -2.70 0.62
N PRO A 77 -2.20 -2.25 0.22
CA PRO A 77 -1.93 -0.88 -0.23
C PRO A 77 -2.89 -0.27 -1.24
N ALA A 78 -3.24 -1.01 -2.30
CA ALA A 78 -4.14 -0.48 -3.33
C ALA A 78 -5.58 -0.31 -2.78
N SER A 79 -6.00 -1.17 -1.86
CA SER A 79 -7.29 -1.04 -1.17
C SER A 79 -7.31 0.20 -0.28
N ALA A 80 -6.24 0.44 0.49
CA ALA A 80 -6.09 1.66 1.28
C ALA A 80 -6.17 2.91 0.39
N ILE A 81 -5.42 2.95 -0.72
CA ILE A 81 -5.48 4.06 -1.69
C ILE A 81 -6.91 4.29 -2.19
N ARG A 82 -7.62 3.24 -2.62
CA ARG A 82 -9.02 3.34 -3.07
C ARG A 82 -9.91 3.93 -1.97
N THR A 83 -9.88 3.35 -0.77
CA THR A 83 -10.75 3.76 0.34
C THR A 83 -10.53 5.22 0.74
N TYR A 84 -9.27 5.67 0.82
CA TYR A 84 -8.97 7.06 1.12
C TYR A 84 -9.37 8.01 -0.01
N ARG A 85 -9.14 7.64 -1.28
CA ARG A 85 -9.59 8.47 -2.42
C ARG A 85 -11.12 8.64 -2.42
N GLU A 86 -11.88 7.59 -2.13
CA GLU A 86 -13.34 7.65 -2.00
C GLU A 86 -13.77 8.55 -0.83
N LEU A 87 -13.07 8.46 0.30
CA LEU A 87 -13.32 9.31 1.46
C LEU A 87 -13.03 10.79 1.16
N PHE A 88 -11.85 11.08 0.62
CA PHE A 88 -11.42 12.44 0.28
C PHE A 88 -12.28 13.05 -0.82
N GLY A 89 -12.66 12.25 -1.82
CA GLY A 89 -13.60 12.67 -2.86
C GLY A 89 -14.96 13.10 -2.30
N ARG A 90 -15.50 12.41 -1.29
CA ARG A 90 -16.74 12.84 -0.63
C ARG A 90 -16.60 14.16 0.11
N TYR A 91 -15.50 14.36 0.83
CA TYR A 91 -15.24 15.64 1.50
C TYR A 91 -15.03 16.78 0.51
N ALA A 92 -14.26 16.56 -0.55
CA ALA A 92 -14.03 17.54 -1.61
C ALA A 92 -15.34 17.92 -2.32
N ALA A 93 -16.20 16.95 -2.63
CA ALA A 93 -17.53 17.19 -3.22
C ALA A 93 -18.46 17.97 -2.28
N ALA A 94 -18.27 17.86 -0.96
CA ALA A 94 -18.98 18.66 0.05
C ALA A 94 -18.37 20.07 0.25
N GLY A 95 -17.35 20.45 -0.52
CA GLY A 95 -16.72 21.77 -0.45
C GLY A 95 -15.69 21.93 0.66
N VAL A 96 -15.28 20.84 1.31
CA VAL A 96 -14.23 20.86 2.35
C VAL A 96 -12.92 21.38 1.76
N GLN A 97 -12.31 22.35 2.45
CA GLN A 97 -11.10 23.04 1.99
C GLN A 97 -9.81 22.51 2.63
N GLN A 98 -9.92 21.66 3.66
CA GLN A 98 -8.81 20.93 4.27
C GLN A 98 -9.34 19.70 5.02
N ILE A 99 -8.66 18.57 4.87
CA ILE A 99 -8.91 17.32 5.59
C ILE A 99 -7.63 16.97 6.35
N ARG A 100 -7.73 16.60 7.63
CA ARG A 100 -6.61 16.11 8.42
C ARG A 100 -6.70 14.61 8.59
N VAL A 101 -5.67 13.89 8.20
CA VAL A 101 -5.57 12.44 8.38
C VAL A 101 -4.28 12.13 9.10
N ALA A 102 -4.35 11.27 10.12
CA ALA A 102 -3.16 10.62 10.62
C ALA A 102 -3.38 9.12 10.72
N GLY A 103 -2.34 8.34 10.42
CA GLY A 103 -2.44 6.91 10.58
C GLY A 103 -1.17 6.10 10.44
N ASP A 104 -1.18 4.93 11.06
CA ASP A 104 -0.08 3.97 11.02
C ASP A 104 0.14 3.47 9.59
N VAL A 105 1.35 3.01 9.28
CA VAL A 105 1.64 2.32 8.03
C VAL A 105 2.41 1.03 8.35
N PRO A 106 1.93 -0.15 7.91
CA PRO A 106 2.53 -1.43 8.27
C PRO A 106 3.97 -1.60 7.77
N HIS A 107 4.77 -2.29 8.58
CA HIS A 107 6.19 -2.51 8.33
C HIS A 107 6.70 -3.81 8.99
N PRO A 108 7.96 -4.24 8.76
CA PRO A 108 8.45 -5.53 9.26
C PRO A 108 8.47 -5.66 10.78
N GLY A 109 8.67 -4.54 11.50
CA GLY A 109 8.52 -4.49 12.95
C GLY A 109 7.14 -4.87 13.50
N VAL A 110 6.10 -4.93 12.65
CA VAL A 110 4.75 -5.42 12.99
C VAL A 110 4.36 -6.65 12.15
N GLY A 111 5.33 -7.34 11.56
CA GLY A 111 5.13 -8.59 10.82
C GLY A 111 4.62 -8.42 9.39
N VAL A 112 4.77 -7.24 8.78
CA VAL A 112 4.30 -6.97 7.40
C VAL A 112 5.46 -6.65 6.46
N PRO A 113 5.56 -7.29 5.29
CA PRO A 113 6.58 -6.96 4.28
C PRO A 113 6.49 -5.50 3.84
N TRP A 114 7.66 -4.85 3.80
CA TRP A 114 7.73 -3.41 3.57
C TRP A 114 7.52 -3.00 2.11
N ASP A 115 7.94 -3.81 1.12
CA ASP A 115 8.01 -3.40 -0.28
C ASP A 115 6.70 -2.79 -0.83
N SER A 116 5.56 -3.44 -0.55
CA SER A 116 4.26 -2.92 -1.01
C SER A 116 3.83 -1.64 -0.29
N TRP A 117 4.22 -1.47 0.98
CA TRP A 117 3.92 -0.27 1.78
C TRP A 117 4.89 0.88 1.50
N ARG A 118 6.15 0.60 1.16
CA ARG A 118 7.04 1.61 0.58
C ARG A 118 6.48 2.16 -0.73
N ARG A 119 5.98 1.28 -1.61
CA ARG A 119 5.32 1.72 -2.85
C ARG A 119 4.05 2.52 -2.58
N TYR A 120 3.28 2.16 -1.55
CA TYR A 120 2.16 2.96 -1.06
C TYR A 120 2.61 4.38 -0.71
N GLU A 121 3.61 4.51 0.16
CA GLU A 121 4.10 5.79 0.66
C GLU A 121 4.60 6.72 -0.46
N ALA A 122 5.28 6.18 -1.47
CA ALA A 122 5.62 6.95 -2.65
C ALA A 122 4.35 7.33 -3.45
N ALA A 123 3.47 6.37 -3.72
CA ALA A 123 2.31 6.55 -4.57
C ALA A 123 1.28 7.54 -4.03
N VAL A 124 1.10 7.64 -2.70
CA VAL A 124 0.10 8.53 -2.10
C VAL A 124 0.37 10.01 -2.38
N ASN A 125 1.64 10.41 -2.55
CA ASN A 125 2.02 11.75 -3.01
C ASN A 125 1.34 12.13 -4.33
N HIS A 126 1.17 11.17 -5.26
CA HIS A 126 0.44 11.38 -6.51
C HIS A 126 -1.05 11.08 -6.35
N ALA A 127 -1.38 9.98 -5.67
CA ALA A 127 -2.74 9.49 -5.55
C ALA A 127 -3.66 10.43 -4.78
N TYR A 128 -3.15 11.25 -3.86
CA TYR A 128 -3.98 12.15 -3.08
C TYR A 128 -3.83 13.62 -3.49
N ASP A 129 -2.99 13.94 -4.48
CA ASP A 129 -2.65 15.31 -4.86
C ASP A 129 -3.84 16.12 -5.43
N GLU A 130 -4.90 15.45 -5.87
CA GLU A 130 -6.14 16.13 -6.28
C GLU A 130 -7.01 16.60 -5.10
N PHE A 131 -6.68 16.22 -3.86
CA PHE A 131 -7.48 16.50 -2.67
C PHE A 131 -6.78 17.46 -1.69
N PRO A 132 -7.52 18.27 -0.93
CA PRO A 132 -6.95 19.19 0.05
C PRO A 132 -6.62 18.46 1.37
N VAL A 133 -5.71 17.49 1.33
CA VAL A 133 -5.39 16.65 2.49
C VAL A 133 -4.08 17.09 3.13
N TRP A 134 -4.05 17.14 4.46
CA TRP A 134 -2.84 17.12 5.27
C TRP A 134 -2.76 15.77 5.98
N GLY A 135 -1.83 14.93 5.54
CA GLY A 135 -1.61 13.58 6.06
C GLY A 135 -0.37 13.52 6.91
N VAL A 136 -0.48 12.94 8.11
CA VAL A 136 0.63 12.64 9.00
C VAL A 136 0.76 11.12 9.14
N CYS A 137 1.89 10.57 8.68
CA CYS A 137 2.23 9.15 8.82
C CYS A 137 3.30 9.00 9.91
N PRO A 138 2.90 8.77 11.18
CA PRO A 138 3.85 8.60 12.28
C PRO A 138 4.45 7.19 12.29
N TYR A 139 5.73 7.08 12.64
CA TYR A 139 6.47 5.82 12.75
C TYR A 139 7.10 5.66 14.14
N ASP A 140 6.82 4.53 14.78
CA ASP A 140 7.39 4.14 16.06
C ASP A 140 8.82 3.62 15.89
N THR A 141 9.80 4.41 16.30
CA THR A 141 11.23 4.05 16.21
C THR A 141 11.64 2.91 17.15
N ARG A 142 10.77 2.49 18.09
CA ARG A 142 11.01 1.29 18.92
C ARG A 142 10.80 -0.01 18.14
N THR A 143 9.97 0.02 17.09
CA THR A 143 9.58 -1.18 16.33
C THR A 143 9.95 -1.09 14.85
N ALA A 144 9.90 0.10 14.25
CA ALA A 144 10.25 0.32 12.85
C ALA A 144 11.76 0.12 12.63
N PRO A 145 12.16 -0.80 11.74
CA PRO A 145 13.58 -0.98 11.42
C PRO A 145 14.21 0.25 10.77
N ASP A 146 15.51 0.45 10.95
CA ASP A 146 16.25 1.60 10.40
C ASP A 146 16.08 1.78 8.88
N HIS A 147 16.00 0.68 8.12
CA HIS A 147 15.79 0.76 6.66
C HIS A 147 14.41 1.33 6.30
N VAL A 148 13.38 1.02 7.10
CA VAL A 148 12.04 1.61 6.92
C VAL A 148 12.10 3.09 7.21
N ILE A 149 12.71 3.50 8.32
CA ILE A 149 12.88 4.92 8.67
C ILE A 149 13.64 5.68 7.56
N ALA A 150 14.69 5.09 7.00
CA ALA A 150 15.44 5.67 5.90
C ALA A 150 14.59 5.85 4.64
N GLU A 151 13.74 4.89 4.29
CA GLU A 151 12.88 4.95 3.12
C GLU A 151 11.68 5.89 3.32
N VAL A 152 11.10 5.94 4.52
CA VAL A 152 10.06 6.92 4.91
C VAL A 152 10.55 8.35 4.72
N ARG A 153 11.81 8.64 5.08
CA ARG A 153 12.44 9.94 4.82
C ARG A 153 12.58 10.26 3.32
N ARG A 154 12.59 9.27 2.44
CA ARG A 154 12.70 9.49 0.99
C ARG A 154 11.32 9.68 0.34
N THR A 155 10.25 9.20 0.98
CA THR A 155 8.88 9.26 0.45
C THR A 155 8.04 10.43 0.96
N HIS A 156 8.45 11.10 2.04
CA HIS A 156 7.70 12.21 2.63
C HIS A 156 8.33 13.58 2.35
N PRO A 157 7.63 14.51 1.67
CA PRO A 157 8.11 15.87 1.42
C PRO A 157 8.30 16.72 2.69
N HIS A 158 7.65 16.35 3.80
CA HIS A 158 7.72 17.09 5.07
C HIS A 158 7.93 16.15 6.26
N ILE A 159 8.51 16.68 7.34
CA ILE A 159 8.67 16.00 8.62
C ILE A 159 8.10 16.88 9.74
N ALA A 160 7.23 16.30 10.55
CA ALA A 160 6.78 16.85 11.81
C ALA A 160 7.77 16.54 12.93
N HIS A 161 8.01 17.52 13.80
CA HIS A 161 8.78 17.39 15.01
C HIS A 161 8.01 18.00 16.18
N ALA A 162 8.45 17.75 17.41
CA ALA A 162 7.91 18.41 18.59
C ALA A 162 7.94 19.95 18.42
N GLY A 163 6.77 20.56 18.21
CA GLY A 163 6.60 22.00 18.07
C GLY A 163 6.75 22.59 16.66
N GLY A 164 6.86 21.78 15.60
CA GLY A 164 6.97 22.34 14.25
C GLY A 164 6.90 21.35 13.08
N HIS A 165 6.84 21.92 11.88
CA HIS A 165 6.72 21.22 10.60
C HIS A 165 7.82 21.74 9.66
N ALA A 166 8.58 20.86 9.02
CA ALA A 166 9.70 21.25 8.17
C ALA A 166 9.67 20.53 6.82
N ALA A 167 10.15 21.21 5.78
CA ALA A 167 10.44 20.56 4.50
C ALA A 167 11.56 19.52 4.68
N ASN A 168 11.41 18.39 4.01
CA ASN A 168 12.35 17.28 4.10
C ASN A 168 13.35 17.31 2.93
N PRO A 169 14.64 17.60 3.17
CA PRO A 169 15.64 17.64 2.11
C PRO A 169 15.99 16.25 1.54
N ALA A 170 15.59 15.16 2.21
CA ALA A 170 15.82 13.80 1.74
C ALA A 170 14.70 13.26 0.83
N PHE A 171 13.64 14.04 0.62
CA PHE A 171 12.52 13.64 -0.24
C PHE A 171 12.98 13.45 -1.70
N GLU A 172 12.54 12.35 -2.29
CA GLU A 172 12.80 12.01 -3.69
C GLU A 172 11.50 12.00 -4.50
N ASP A 173 11.62 12.25 -5.80
CA ASP A 173 10.47 12.18 -6.71
C ASP A 173 9.84 10.77 -6.71
N PRO A 174 8.52 10.64 -6.46
CA PRO A 174 7.86 9.35 -6.38
C PRO A 174 7.98 8.48 -7.64
N VAL A 175 8.01 9.09 -8.82
CA VAL A 175 8.12 8.35 -10.09
C VAL A 175 9.50 7.70 -10.19
N GLY A 176 10.56 8.47 -9.96
CA GLY A 176 11.94 7.95 -9.93
C GLY A 176 12.11 6.83 -8.91
N LEU A 177 11.59 7.03 -7.70
CA LEU A 177 11.69 6.07 -6.60
C LEU A 177 10.97 4.74 -6.94
N LEU A 178 9.72 4.81 -7.42
CA LEU A 178 8.93 3.64 -7.79
C LEU A 178 9.54 2.85 -8.97
N LEU A 179 10.18 3.52 -9.93
CA LEU A 179 10.84 2.86 -11.05
C LEU A 179 12.15 2.17 -10.62
N ALA A 180 12.98 2.83 -9.79
CA ALA A 180 14.23 2.26 -9.30
C ALA A 180 14.00 0.97 -8.49
N HIS A 181 12.94 0.97 -7.69
CA HIS A 181 12.60 -0.10 -6.76
C HIS A 181 12.03 -1.38 -7.37
N ARG A 182 11.70 -1.38 -8.66
CA ARG A 182 11.28 -2.61 -9.35
C ARG A 182 12.37 -3.66 -9.44
N SER A 183 13.61 -3.26 -9.24
CA SER A 183 14.75 -4.19 -9.21
C SER A 183 14.93 -4.84 -7.83
N ASP A 184 14.13 -4.48 -6.83
CA ASP A 184 14.24 -5.06 -5.50
C ASP A 184 13.67 -6.49 -5.48
N HIS A 185 14.42 -7.39 -4.86
CA HIS A 185 14.21 -8.84 -4.98
C HIS A 185 13.56 -9.45 -3.72
N TRP A 186 12.38 -8.97 -3.35
CA TRP A 186 11.62 -9.70 -2.32
C TRP A 186 11.01 -10.97 -2.91
N CYS A 187 11.37 -12.12 -2.32
CA CYS A 187 10.80 -13.43 -2.61
C CYS A 187 10.28 -14.05 -1.31
N ASP A 188 9.17 -14.76 -1.38
CA ASP A 188 8.64 -15.51 -0.24
C ASP A 188 9.58 -16.69 0.09
N PRO A 189 9.80 -17.04 1.37
CA PRO A 189 10.60 -18.19 1.75
C PRO A 189 10.18 -19.53 1.10
N LEU A 190 8.91 -19.70 0.72
CA LEU A 190 8.47 -20.88 -0.04
C LEU A 190 9.17 -21.03 -1.39
N GLU A 191 9.57 -19.93 -2.02
CA GLU A 191 10.27 -19.92 -3.31
C GLU A 191 11.70 -20.48 -3.22
N GLN A 192 12.22 -20.70 -2.00
CA GLN A 192 13.51 -21.39 -1.79
C GLN A 192 13.41 -22.90 -2.02
N GLN A 193 12.20 -23.46 -2.08
CA GLN A 193 11.95 -24.86 -2.39
C GLN A 193 11.63 -25.03 -3.89
N PRO A 194 11.77 -26.24 -4.46
CA PRO A 194 11.27 -26.52 -5.81
C PRO A 194 9.76 -26.19 -5.91
N PRO A 195 9.30 -25.62 -7.03
CA PRO A 195 7.88 -25.34 -7.21
C PRO A 195 7.07 -26.64 -7.22
N HIS A 196 5.89 -26.62 -6.61
CA HIS A 196 4.93 -27.72 -6.68
C HIS A 196 4.25 -27.80 -8.06
N LEU A 197 4.20 -26.67 -8.76
CA LEU A 197 3.65 -26.53 -10.10
C LEU A 197 4.57 -25.64 -10.92
N GLU A 198 4.98 -26.10 -12.10
CA GLU A 198 5.63 -25.29 -13.12
C GLU A 198 4.94 -25.53 -14.46
N LEU A 199 4.53 -24.44 -15.12
CA LEU A 199 3.88 -24.48 -16.43
C LEU A 199 4.60 -23.54 -17.38
N LEU A 200 4.87 -24.03 -18.60
CA LEU A 200 5.45 -23.27 -19.70
C LEU A 200 4.36 -22.84 -20.69
N ASP A 201 4.33 -21.55 -20.99
CA ASP A 201 3.35 -20.87 -21.84
C ASP A 201 1.90 -21.28 -21.55
N PRO A 202 1.46 -21.28 -20.27
CA PRO A 202 0.09 -21.64 -19.96
C PRO A 202 -0.87 -20.54 -20.40
N GLY A 203 -1.98 -20.92 -21.03
CA GLY A 203 -3.13 -20.03 -21.12
C GLY A 203 -3.75 -19.77 -19.74
N SER A 204 -4.45 -18.64 -19.59
CA SER A 204 -5.06 -18.22 -18.31
C SER A 204 -6.04 -19.25 -17.71
N GLY A 205 -6.78 -20.00 -18.55
CA GLY A 205 -7.68 -21.06 -18.12
C GLY A 205 -6.96 -22.25 -17.46
N PRO A 206 -6.03 -22.92 -18.18
CA PRO A 206 -5.17 -23.96 -17.61
C PRO A 206 -4.41 -23.52 -16.36
N ALA A 207 -3.79 -22.33 -16.39
CA ALA A 207 -3.09 -21.75 -15.23
C ALA A 207 -3.99 -21.67 -13.99
N ARG A 208 -5.19 -21.08 -14.14
CA ARG A 208 -6.17 -20.96 -13.07
C ARG A 208 -6.61 -22.32 -12.54
N GLY A 209 -6.88 -23.29 -13.42
CA GLY A 209 -7.28 -24.63 -13.03
C GLY A 209 -6.22 -25.38 -12.21
N SER A 210 -4.95 -25.31 -12.64
CA SER A 210 -3.84 -25.94 -11.92
C SER A 210 -3.56 -25.28 -10.58
N VAL A 211 -3.61 -23.94 -10.49
CA VAL A 211 -3.45 -23.24 -9.21
C VAL A 211 -4.61 -23.53 -8.26
N ALA A 212 -5.86 -23.60 -8.75
CA ALA A 212 -7.01 -23.97 -7.93
C ALA A 212 -6.85 -25.37 -7.32
N ALA A 213 -6.40 -26.33 -8.13
CA ALA A 213 -6.14 -27.70 -7.65
C ALA A 213 -5.00 -27.75 -6.62
N LEU A 214 -3.95 -26.95 -6.79
CA LEU A 214 -2.85 -26.84 -5.82
C LEU A 214 -3.28 -26.17 -4.51
N ALA A 215 -4.09 -25.11 -4.60
CA ALA A 215 -4.54 -24.35 -3.44
C ALA A 215 -5.48 -25.18 -2.55
N GLY A 216 -6.40 -25.96 -3.15
CA GLY A 216 -7.33 -26.82 -2.42
C GLY A 216 -8.03 -26.07 -1.27
N ASP A 217 -8.05 -26.68 -0.09
CA ASP A 217 -8.63 -26.10 1.13
C ASP A 217 -7.62 -25.31 1.99
N LEU A 218 -6.45 -24.97 1.43
CA LEU A 218 -5.41 -24.23 2.18
C LEU A 218 -5.81 -22.79 2.47
N LEU A 219 -6.69 -22.21 1.66
CA LEU A 219 -7.04 -20.80 1.71
C LEU A 219 -8.47 -20.59 2.19
N THR A 220 -8.75 -19.39 2.70
CA THR A 220 -10.14 -18.96 2.88
C THR A 220 -10.85 -18.88 1.52
N ALA A 221 -12.17 -18.94 1.51
CA ALA A 221 -12.93 -18.81 0.26
C ALA A 221 -12.66 -17.49 -0.47
N GLU A 222 -12.44 -16.40 0.30
CA GLU A 222 -12.09 -15.08 -0.24
C GLU A 222 -10.69 -15.07 -0.87
N ASP A 223 -9.67 -15.54 -0.14
CA ASP A 223 -8.29 -15.58 -0.63
C ASP A 223 -8.15 -16.51 -1.84
N HIS A 224 -8.85 -17.64 -1.83
CA HIS A 224 -8.89 -18.57 -2.95
C HIS A 224 -9.49 -17.89 -4.19
N ALA A 225 -10.67 -17.28 -4.07
CA ALA A 225 -11.30 -16.58 -5.20
C ALA A 225 -10.43 -15.43 -5.72
N GLY A 226 -9.84 -14.63 -4.81
CA GLY A 226 -8.94 -13.54 -5.14
C GLY A 226 -7.70 -14.00 -5.90
N LEU A 227 -7.05 -15.07 -5.43
CA LEU A 227 -5.88 -15.64 -6.08
C LEU A 227 -6.18 -16.08 -7.52
N LEU A 228 -7.31 -16.76 -7.75
CA LEU A 228 -7.67 -17.26 -9.09
C LEU A 228 -7.94 -16.14 -10.10
N VAL A 229 -8.52 -15.01 -9.64
CA VAL A 229 -8.65 -13.80 -10.45
C VAL A 229 -7.26 -13.26 -10.78
N ALA A 230 -6.41 -13.07 -9.77
CA ALA A 230 -5.08 -12.51 -9.95
C ALA A 230 -4.18 -13.36 -10.86
N VAL A 231 -4.24 -14.69 -10.77
CA VAL A 231 -3.50 -15.60 -11.68
C VAL A 231 -3.99 -15.45 -13.12
N SER A 232 -5.31 -15.36 -13.32
CA SER A 232 -5.87 -15.17 -14.66
C SER A 232 -5.40 -13.86 -15.28
N GLU A 233 -5.40 -12.79 -14.48
CA GLU A 233 -4.94 -11.46 -14.92
C GLU A 233 -3.42 -11.43 -15.16
N ALA A 234 -2.62 -12.04 -14.29
CA ALA A 234 -1.16 -12.07 -14.43
C ALA A 234 -0.74 -12.82 -15.70
N VAL A 235 -1.31 -14.00 -15.95
CA VAL A 235 -1.03 -14.78 -17.18
C VAL A 235 -1.53 -14.04 -18.42
N THR A 236 -2.76 -13.49 -18.38
CA THR A 236 -3.30 -12.73 -19.52
C THR A 236 -2.45 -11.49 -19.85
N ASN A 237 -1.92 -10.80 -18.83
CA ASN A 237 -1.02 -9.67 -19.03
C ASN A 237 0.32 -10.12 -19.63
N ALA A 238 0.89 -11.23 -19.16
CA ALA A 238 2.11 -11.80 -19.71
C ALA A 238 1.94 -12.20 -21.19
N GLU A 239 0.80 -12.81 -21.55
CA GLU A 239 0.47 -13.17 -22.95
C GLU A 239 0.26 -11.95 -23.85
N LYS A 240 -0.42 -10.90 -23.35
CA LYS A 240 -0.81 -9.73 -24.17
C LYS A 240 0.26 -8.65 -24.25
N HIS A 241 1.00 -8.45 -23.16
CA HIS A 241 1.89 -7.30 -22.98
C HIS A 241 3.33 -7.71 -22.68
N GLY A 242 3.55 -8.95 -22.26
CA GLY A 242 4.88 -9.51 -22.01
C GLY A 242 5.56 -10.04 -23.27
N ARG A 243 6.62 -10.82 -23.07
CA ARG A 243 7.31 -11.56 -24.14
C ARG A 243 7.51 -13.01 -23.74
N ALA A 244 7.26 -13.93 -24.67
CA ALA A 244 7.47 -15.35 -24.43
C ALA A 244 8.95 -15.69 -24.14
N PRO A 245 9.23 -16.77 -23.39
CA PRO A 245 8.25 -17.66 -22.76
C PRO A 245 7.60 -17.05 -21.51
N VAL A 246 6.34 -17.42 -21.27
CA VAL A 246 5.62 -17.17 -20.02
C VAL A 246 5.76 -18.40 -19.13
N VAL A 247 6.32 -18.24 -17.93
CA VAL A 247 6.51 -19.33 -16.96
C VAL A 247 5.68 -19.02 -15.73
N LEU A 248 4.73 -19.91 -15.42
CA LEU A 248 4.02 -19.90 -14.14
C LEU A 248 4.67 -20.91 -13.20
N ARG A 249 5.00 -20.47 -11.99
CA ARG A 249 5.37 -21.35 -10.87
C ARG A 249 4.46 -21.12 -9.70
N ALA A 250 4.15 -22.17 -8.96
CA ALA A 250 3.41 -22.05 -7.72
C ALA A 250 3.95 -22.95 -6.61
N TRP A 251 3.86 -22.43 -5.39
CA TRP A 251 4.24 -23.07 -4.14
C TRP A 251 3.07 -22.99 -3.17
N ALA A 252 2.96 -23.99 -2.31
CA ALA A 252 1.89 -24.10 -1.33
C ALA A 252 2.52 -24.35 0.04
N GLY A 253 2.06 -23.64 1.05
CA GLY A 253 2.44 -23.85 2.44
C GLY A 253 1.20 -23.86 3.34
N PRO A 254 1.38 -24.05 4.66
CA PRO A 254 0.28 -23.95 5.60
C PRO A 254 -0.40 -22.59 5.47
N ARG A 255 -1.69 -22.59 5.13
CA ARG A 255 -2.53 -21.39 5.03
C ARG A 255 -2.05 -20.32 4.04
N ARG A 256 -1.22 -20.68 3.06
CA ARG A 256 -0.69 -19.73 2.07
C ARG A 256 -0.33 -20.38 0.74
N VAL A 257 -0.48 -19.62 -0.34
CA VAL A 257 -0.07 -20.01 -1.69
C VAL A 257 0.66 -18.84 -2.34
N VAL A 258 1.79 -19.15 -2.97
CA VAL A 258 2.61 -18.20 -3.73
C VAL A 258 2.57 -18.61 -5.20
N VAL A 259 2.29 -17.67 -6.09
CA VAL A 259 2.32 -17.87 -7.53
C VAL A 259 3.20 -16.79 -8.16
N THR A 260 4.14 -17.19 -8.99
CA THR A 260 4.90 -16.26 -9.83
C THR A 260 4.54 -16.49 -11.29
N VAL A 261 4.26 -15.42 -12.02
CA VAL A 261 4.15 -15.42 -13.48
C VAL A 261 5.29 -14.58 -14.02
N THR A 262 6.20 -15.20 -14.77
CA THR A 262 7.38 -14.55 -15.33
C THR A 262 7.32 -14.57 -16.84
N ASP A 263 7.61 -13.44 -17.47
CA ASP A 263 7.78 -13.31 -18.92
C ASP A 263 9.09 -12.58 -19.23
N SER A 264 9.51 -12.56 -20.50
CA SER A 264 10.77 -11.93 -20.94
C SER A 264 10.63 -10.45 -21.33
N GLY A 265 9.52 -9.81 -20.94
CA GLY A 265 9.17 -8.42 -21.17
C GLY A 265 9.84 -7.45 -20.19
N ASP A 266 9.58 -6.16 -20.38
CA ASP A 266 10.15 -5.08 -19.55
C ASP A 266 9.19 -4.64 -18.41
N GLY A 267 8.00 -5.28 -18.33
CA GLY A 267 6.95 -4.91 -17.39
C GLY A 267 6.20 -3.61 -17.75
N PRO A 268 5.28 -3.15 -16.88
CA PRO A 268 4.44 -1.99 -17.16
C PRO A 268 5.23 -0.69 -17.06
N THR A 269 5.14 0.23 -18.03
CA THR A 269 5.88 1.51 -17.96
C THR A 269 5.34 2.49 -16.92
N ASP A 270 4.08 2.32 -16.51
CA ASP A 270 3.42 3.14 -15.49
C ASP A 270 3.94 2.80 -14.08
N PRO A 271 4.60 3.72 -13.35
CA PRO A 271 5.14 3.47 -12.02
C PRO A 271 4.05 3.13 -10.99
N PHE A 272 2.82 3.59 -11.20
CA PHE A 272 1.68 3.38 -10.31
C PHE A 272 0.85 2.12 -10.67
N ALA A 273 1.32 1.34 -11.64
CA ALA A 273 0.66 0.12 -12.08
C ALA A 273 0.35 -0.81 -10.90
N GLY A 274 -0.93 -1.16 -10.76
CA GLY A 274 -1.45 -1.99 -9.67
C GLY A 274 -1.97 -1.21 -8.46
N LEU A 275 -1.46 0.00 -8.20
CA LEU A 275 -1.88 0.83 -7.06
C LEU A 275 -3.05 1.76 -7.40
N LEU A 276 -3.07 2.29 -8.63
CA LEU A 276 -4.12 3.17 -9.12
C LEU A 276 -4.88 2.53 -10.28
N ALA A 277 -6.20 2.68 -10.26
CA ALA A 277 -7.03 2.34 -11.41
C ALA A 277 -6.81 3.37 -12.52
N LYS A 278 -6.59 2.91 -13.76
CA LYS A 278 -6.56 3.80 -14.92
C LYS A 278 -7.98 4.32 -15.19
N ARG A 279 -8.21 5.62 -14.94
CA ARG A 279 -9.52 6.28 -15.06
C ARG A 279 -10.12 6.22 -16.47
N ASP A 280 -9.29 6.16 -17.51
CA ASP A 280 -9.72 6.33 -18.92
C ASP A 280 -9.51 5.09 -19.80
N ALA A 281 -9.63 3.88 -19.25
CA ALA A 281 -9.41 2.66 -20.01
C ALA A 281 -10.75 1.98 -20.40
N PRO A 282 -11.32 2.27 -21.58
CA PRO A 282 -12.67 1.86 -21.96
C PRO A 282 -12.87 0.34 -22.16
N SER A 283 -11.80 -0.48 -22.14
CA SER A 283 -11.89 -1.94 -22.31
C SER A 283 -10.63 -2.73 -21.86
N GLY A 284 -9.96 -2.33 -20.78
CA GLY A 284 -8.83 -3.09 -20.23
C GLY A 284 -8.01 -2.33 -19.20
N GLY A 285 -7.08 -2.99 -18.51
CA GLY A 285 -6.11 -2.31 -17.62
C GLY A 285 -6.50 -2.20 -16.14
N LEU A 286 -7.65 -2.75 -15.72
CA LEU A 286 -7.99 -2.89 -14.30
C LEU A 286 -7.45 -4.19 -13.68
N GLY A 287 -7.07 -5.18 -14.48
CA GLY A 287 -6.68 -6.51 -14.00
C GLY A 287 -5.59 -6.52 -12.95
N LEU A 288 -4.52 -5.76 -13.20
CA LEU A 288 -3.43 -5.63 -12.23
C LEU A 288 -3.89 -4.89 -10.97
N TRP A 289 -4.69 -3.82 -11.12
CA TRP A 289 -5.28 -3.12 -9.97
C TRP A 289 -6.17 -4.05 -9.13
N ILE A 290 -7.06 -4.84 -9.77
CA ILE A 290 -7.91 -5.84 -9.09
C ILE A 290 -7.04 -6.84 -8.34
N SER A 291 -5.95 -7.33 -8.94
CA SER A 291 -5.03 -8.26 -8.29
C SER A 291 -4.48 -7.71 -6.97
N HIS A 292 -4.08 -6.43 -6.96
CA HIS A 292 -3.63 -5.74 -5.73
C HIS A 292 -4.76 -5.46 -4.71
N GLN A 293 -6.04 -5.56 -5.10
CA GLN A 293 -7.20 -5.43 -4.19
C GLN A 293 -7.57 -6.77 -3.53
N VAL A 294 -7.25 -7.91 -4.16
CA VAL A 294 -7.74 -9.23 -3.75
C VAL A 294 -6.65 -10.15 -3.20
N CYS A 295 -5.38 -9.98 -3.59
CA CYS A 295 -4.27 -10.76 -3.03
C CYS A 295 -3.71 -10.09 -1.77
N GLY A 296 -3.20 -10.90 -0.83
CA GLY A 296 -2.52 -10.41 0.37
C GLY A 296 -1.21 -9.69 0.06
N TYR A 297 -0.49 -10.12 -0.99
CA TYR A 297 0.65 -9.42 -1.52
C TYR A 297 0.74 -9.56 -3.05
N VAL A 298 1.14 -8.47 -3.70
CA VAL A 298 1.45 -8.45 -5.14
C VAL A 298 2.77 -7.71 -5.35
N GLY A 299 3.79 -8.44 -5.80
CA GLY A 299 5.11 -7.92 -6.13
C GLY A 299 5.28 -7.77 -7.65
N LEU A 300 5.92 -6.68 -8.06
CA LEU A 300 6.31 -6.45 -9.46
C LEU A 300 7.82 -6.33 -9.52
N GLN A 301 8.48 -7.32 -10.10
CA GLN A 301 9.93 -7.41 -10.11
C GLN A 301 10.44 -7.39 -11.54
N SER A 302 11.42 -6.53 -11.81
CA SER A 302 12.13 -6.44 -13.08
C SER A 302 13.56 -6.93 -12.88
N ALA A 303 14.00 -7.85 -13.74
CA ALA A 303 15.36 -8.33 -13.83
C ALA A 303 15.81 -8.27 -15.30
N PRO A 304 17.12 -8.30 -15.60
CA PRO A 304 17.59 -8.31 -16.98
C PRO A 304 16.96 -9.44 -17.80
N GLY A 305 16.11 -9.08 -18.77
CA GLY A 305 15.41 -10.03 -19.64
C GLY A 305 14.25 -10.78 -18.99
N ALA A 306 13.77 -10.38 -17.81
CA ALA A 306 12.64 -11.00 -17.14
C ALA A 306 11.81 -10.01 -16.33
N PHE A 307 10.49 -10.12 -16.43
CA PHE A 307 9.54 -9.45 -15.57
C PHE A 307 8.68 -10.49 -14.84
N THR A 308 8.57 -10.36 -13.52
CA THR A 308 7.83 -11.29 -12.67
C THR A 308 6.74 -10.56 -11.90
N ILE A 309 5.51 -11.05 -12.04
CA ILE A 309 4.42 -10.76 -11.11
C ILE A 309 4.39 -11.87 -10.07
N ARG A 310 4.49 -11.50 -8.79
CA ARG A 310 4.39 -12.40 -7.64
C ARG A 310 3.08 -12.16 -6.93
N LEU A 311 2.31 -13.20 -6.70
CA LEU A 311 1.02 -13.19 -6.03
C LEU A 311 1.11 -14.06 -4.79
N LEU A 312 0.66 -13.54 -3.66
CA LEU A 312 0.52 -14.30 -2.42
C LEU A 312 -0.91 -14.16 -1.91
N ALA A 313 -1.51 -15.30 -1.58
CA ALA A 313 -2.81 -15.39 -0.92
C ALA A 313 -2.68 -16.20 0.37
N GLY A 314 -3.45 -15.83 1.39
CA GLY A 314 -3.34 -16.37 2.74
C GLY A 314 -2.34 -15.61 3.62
N ASP A 315 -1.81 -16.30 4.64
CA ASP A 315 -0.96 -15.68 5.66
C ASP A 315 0.39 -15.22 5.07
N LEU A 316 0.76 -13.96 5.33
CA LEU A 316 2.08 -13.42 4.97
C LEU A 316 3.19 -14.08 5.82
N PRO A 317 4.41 -14.22 5.29
CA PRO A 317 5.52 -14.74 6.10
C PRO A 317 5.77 -13.81 7.30
N ALA A 318 6.04 -14.43 8.44
CA ALA A 318 6.46 -13.75 9.67
C ALA A 318 7.84 -13.11 9.53
#